data_AF-M6VRJ7-F1
#
_entry.id   AF-M6VRJ7-F1
#
_cell.length_a   1.000
_cell.length_b   1.000
_cell.length_c   1.000
_cell.angle_alpha   90.00
_cell.angle_beta   90.00
_cell.angle_gamma   90.00
#
_symmetry.space_group_name_H-M   'P 1'
#
loop_
_entity.id
_entity.type
_entity.pdbx_description
1 polymer ?
#
loop_
_entity_poly.entity_id
_entity_poly.type
_entity_poly.pdbx_seq_one_letter_code
_entity_poly.pdbx_strand_id
1 'polypeptide(L)' 'MYIFSVKEFEPTEISKVLSHSRINRDYEDLAMTTAERLKEETKIEIARNMLLKGVSLEFVLSVTGLTEQDLKDHGVI' A
#
# COMPACT_ATOMS: atom_id res chain seq x y z
N MET A 1 -13.98 -20.81 21.96
CA MET A 1 -12.74 -21.34 21.36
C MET A 1 -13.14 -22.20 20.18
N TYR A 2 -12.99 -21.70 18.94
CA TYR A 2 -13.32 -22.47 17.74
C TYR A 2 -12.05 -23.16 17.26
N ILE A 3 -11.99 -24.48 17.46
CA ILE A 3 -10.91 -25.33 16.96
C ILE A 3 -11.42 -25.93 15.65
N PHE A 4 -10.93 -25.43 14.51
CA PHE A 4 -11.21 -26.06 13.22
C PHE A 4 -10.45 -27.40 13.18
N SER A 5 -11.18 -28.51 13.24
CA SER A 5 -10.62 -29.82 12.89
C SER A 5 -10.27 -29.78 11.41
N VAL A 6 -8.98 -29.91 11.08
CA VAL A 6 -8.50 -30.02 9.70
C VAL A 6 -8.92 -31.39 9.17
N LYS A 7 -10.16 -31.48 8.69
CA LYS A 7 -10.57 -32.57 7.80
C LYS A 7 -9.88 -32.26 6.46
N GLU A 8 -9.11 -33.20 5.93
CA GLU A 8 -8.42 -33.06 4.64
C GLU A 8 -9.48 -32.78 3.56
N PHE A 9 -9.67 -31.50 3.22
CA PHE A 9 -10.57 -31.08 2.17
C PHE A 9 -9.88 -31.33 0.83
N GLU A 10 -10.53 -32.03 -0.08
CA GLU A 10 -10.03 -32.16 -1.45
C GLU A 10 -9.91 -30.77 -2.09
N PRO A 11 -8.86 -30.50 -2.90
CA PRO A 11 -8.61 -29.19 -3.51
C PRO A 11 -9.83 -28.60 -4.26
N THR A 12 -10.68 -29.48 -4.80
CA THR A 12 -11.92 -29.14 -5.51
C THR A 12 -12.95 -28.42 -4.63
N GLU A 13 -13.03 -28.78 -3.35
CA GLU A 13 -13.97 -28.19 -2.38
C GLU A 13 -13.53 -26.78 -1.99
N ILE A 14 -12.22 -26.59 -1.77
CA ILE A 14 -11.61 -25.27 -1.51
C ILE A 14 -11.83 -24.35 -2.71
N SER A 15 -11.58 -24.85 -3.92
CA SER A 15 -11.79 -24.07 -5.15
C SER A 15 -13.21 -23.55 -5.26
N LYS A 16 -14.24 -24.37 -4.97
CA LYS A 16 -15.64 -23.92 -5.00
C LYS A 16 -15.92 -22.83 -3.97
N VAL A 17 -15.42 -22.95 -2.75
CA VAL A 17 -15.60 -21.93 -1.70
C VAL A 17 -14.91 -20.62 -2.08
N LEU A 18 -13.67 -20.70 -2.59
CA LEU A 18 -12.92 -19.52 -3.05
C LEU A 18 -13.55 -18.87 -4.28
N SER A 19 -14.20 -19.65 -5.16
CA SER A 19 -14.87 -19.13 -6.37
C SER A 19 -16.14 -18.31 -6.05
N HIS A 20 -16.86 -18.69 -4.98
CA HIS A 20 -18.04 -17.94 -4.51
C HIS A 20 -17.67 -16.83 -3.52
N SER A 21 -16.43 -16.84 -3.04
CA SER A 21 -15.92 -15.86 -2.11
C SER A 21 -15.41 -14.62 -2.88
N ARG A 22 -15.74 -13.43 -2.38
CA ARG A 22 -15.24 -12.14 -2.90
C ARG A 22 -13.71 -12.01 -2.81
N ILE A 23 -13.05 -12.96 -2.15
CA ILE A 23 -11.59 -13.05 -1.98
C ILE A 23 -10.83 -12.71 -3.27
N ASN A 24 -11.24 -13.18 -4.45
CA ASN A 24 -10.52 -12.87 -5.69
C ASN A 24 -10.50 -11.36 -6.02
N ARG A 25 -11.64 -10.68 -5.86
CA ARG A 25 -11.74 -9.22 -6.06
C ARG A 25 -10.98 -8.46 -4.96
N ASP A 26 -11.11 -8.92 -3.71
CA ASP A 26 -10.43 -8.31 -2.56
C ASP A 26 -8.89 -8.39 -2.69
N TYR A 27 -8.35 -9.41 -3.35
CA TYR A 27 -6.91 -9.54 -3.63
C TYR A 27 -6.41 -8.53 -4.68
N GLU A 28 -7.18 -8.27 -5.75
CA GLU A 28 -6.84 -7.24 -6.74
C GLU A 28 -6.90 -5.84 -6.11
N ASP A 29 -7.93 -5.57 -5.32
CA ASP A 29 -8.09 -4.30 -4.59
C ASP A 29 -6.97 -4.11 -3.55
N LEU A 30 -6.56 -5.17 -2.85
CA LEU A 30 -5.44 -5.15 -1.91
C LEU A 30 -4.10 -4.90 -2.63
N ALA A 31 -3.89 -5.53 -3.79
CA ALA A 31 -2.69 -5.33 -4.59
C ALA A 31 -2.61 -3.90 -5.16
N MET A 32 -3.73 -3.37 -5.65
CA MET A 32 -3.85 -1.97 -6.10
C MET A 32 -3.55 -0.99 -4.96
N THR A 33 -4.18 -1.18 -3.81
CA THR A 33 -3.94 -0.37 -2.61
C THR A 33 -2.47 -0.44 -2.18
N THR A 34 -1.85 -1.62 -2.27
CA THR A 34 -0.42 -1.80 -1.93
C THR A 34 0.48 -1.05 -2.92
N ALA A 35 0.20 -1.15 -4.22
CA ALA A 35 0.96 -0.44 -5.24
C ALA A 35 0.84 1.09 -5.11
N GLU A 36 -0.35 1.60 -4.80
CA GLU A 36 -0.59 3.02 -4.54
C GLU A 36 0.19 3.51 -3.32
N ARG A 37 0.15 2.74 -2.22
CA ARG A 37 0.91 3.05 -1.00
C ARG A 37 2.42 3.05 -1.23
N LEU A 38 2.94 2.07 -1.97
CA LEU A 38 4.36 2.03 -2.33
C LEU A 38 4.77 3.23 -3.20
N LYS A 39 3.88 3.69 -4.08
CA LYS A 39 4.10 4.88 -4.90
C LYS A 39 4.08 6.18 -4.07
N GLU A 40 3.31 6.21 -3.00
CA GLU A 40 3.27 7.33 -2.06
C GLU A 40 4.51 7.36 -1.17
N GLU A 41 4.89 6.21 -0.58
CA GLU A 41 6.10 6.07 0.23
C GLU A 41 7.37 6.46 -0.56
N THR A 42 7.47 6.04 -1.83
CA THR A 42 8.60 6.41 -2.69
C THR A 42 8.67 7.92 -2.97
N LYS A 43 7.54 8.61 -3.12
CA LYS A 43 7.53 10.08 -3.27
C LYS A 43 8.01 10.78 -2.01
N ILE A 44 7.59 10.31 -0.83
CA ILE A 44 8.01 10.85 0.47
C ILE A 44 9.52 10.68 0.66
N GLU A 45 10.07 9.52 0.31
CA GLU A 45 11.50 9.27 0.40
C GLU A 45 12.32 10.14 -0.58
N ILE A 46 11.82 10.34 -1.81
CA ILE A 46 12.42 11.28 -2.77
C ILE A 46 12.40 12.70 -2.20
N ALA A 47 11.27 13.17 -1.66
CA ALA A 47 11.15 14.49 -1.05
C ALA A 47 12.16 14.68 0.09
N ARG A 48 12.27 13.70 0.99
CA ARG A 48 13.23 13.71 2.10
C ARG A 48 14.67 13.80 1.61
N ASN A 49 15.04 13.00 0.62
CA ASN A 49 16.39 13.00 0.04
C ASN A 49 16.72 14.32 -0.67
N MET A 50 15.74 14.95 -1.33
CA MET A 50 15.92 16.27 -1.94
C MET A 50 16.14 17.36 -0.89
N LEU A 51 15.34 17.38 0.18
CA LEU A 51 15.49 18.34 1.27
C LEU A 51 16.84 18.18 2.00
N LEU A 52 17.29 16.94 2.23
CA LEU A 52 18.62 16.65 2.78
C LEU A 52 19.77 17.16 1.90
N LYS A 53 19.54 17.25 0.58
CA LYS A 53 20.50 17.82 -0.38
C LYS A 53 20.41 19.35 -0.48
N GLY A 54 19.58 20.01 0.33
CA GLY A 54 19.43 21.46 0.35
C GLY A 54 18.54 22.01 -0.76
N VAL A 55 17.73 21.17 -1.41
CA VAL A 55 16.74 21.61 -2.39
C VAL A 55 15.62 22.38 -1.66
N SER A 56 15.11 23.46 -2.27
CA SER A 56 14.05 24.27 -1.67
C SER A 56 12.74 23.49 -1.57
N LEU A 57 11.99 23.74 -0.50
CA LEU A 57 10.70 23.10 -0.24
C LEU A 57 9.72 23.29 -1.41
N GLU A 58 9.62 24.52 -1.96
CA GLU A 58 8.78 24.84 -3.12
C GLU A 58 9.07 23.94 -4.33
N PHE A 59 10.35 23.72 -4.63
CA PHE A 59 10.75 22.86 -5.74
C PHE A 59 10.43 21.39 -5.48
N VAL A 60 10.61 20.93 -4.24
CA VAL A 60 10.25 19.56 -3.84
C VAL A 60 8.75 19.31 -4.00
N LEU A 61 7.90 20.24 -3.54
CA LEU A 61 6.45 20.15 -3.70
C LEU A 61 6.06 20.14 -5.18
N SER A 62 6.68 20.99 -6.01
CA SER A 62 6.43 21.04 -7.45
C SER A 62 6.81 19.74 -8.19
N VAL A 63 7.91 19.08 -7.82
CA VAL A 63 8.39 17.87 -8.52
C VAL A 63 7.66 16.61 -8.05
N THR A 64 7.40 16.51 -6.75
CA THR A 64 6.77 15.32 -6.16
C THR A 64 5.24 15.35 -6.25
N GLY A 65 4.66 16.54 -6.41
CA GLY A 65 3.22 16.78 -6.37
C GLY A 65 2.62 16.57 -4.98
N LEU A 66 3.46 16.56 -3.94
CA LEU A 66 3.04 16.48 -2.54
C LEU A 66 2.66 17.87 -2.02
N THR A 67 1.89 17.90 -0.95
CA THR A 67 1.58 19.11 -0.18
C THR A 67 2.49 19.23 1.03
N GLU A 68 2.57 20.44 1.62
CA GLU A 68 3.30 20.62 2.88
C GLU A 68 2.72 19.77 4.01
N GLN A 69 1.40 19.52 3.99
CA GLN A 69 0.76 18.69 5.01
C GLN A 69 1.19 17.23 4.87
N ASP A 70 1.29 16.70 3.65
CA ASP A 70 1.77 15.33 3.42
C ASP A 70 3.18 15.13 3.97
N LEU A 71 4.06 16.13 3.82
CA LEU A 71 5.41 16.09 4.36
C LEU A 71 5.44 16.16 5.90
N LYS A 72 4.55 16.93 6.53
CA LYS A 72 4.40 17.00 7.99
C LYS A 72 3.86 15.71 8.57
N ASP A 73 2.84 15.13 7.93
CA ASP A 73 2.21 13.88 8.37
C ASP A 73 3.20 12.71 8.34
N HIS A 74 4.20 12.77 7.44
CA HIS A 74 5.28 11.79 7.33
C HIS A 74 6.57 12.20 8.08
N GLY A 75 6.58 13.31 8.82
CA GLY A 75 7.72 13.76 9.63
C GLY A 75 8.98 14.10 8.82
N VAL A 76 8.80 14.55 7.57
CA VAL A 76 9.91 14.97 6.68
C VAL A 76 10.38 16.39 7.03
N ILE A 77 9.44 17.26 7.45
CA ILE A 77 9.66 18.66 7.84
C ILE A 77 8.99 18.99 9.18
#